data_AF-A0A6J1W1R8-F1
#
_entry.id   AF-A0A6J1W1R8-F1
#
_cell.length_a   1.000
_cell.length_b   1.000
_cell.length_c   1.000
_cell.angle_alpha   90.00
_cell.angle_beta   90.00
_cell.angle_gamma   90.00
#
_symmetry.space_group_name_H-M   'P 1'
#
loop_
_entity.id
_entity.type
_entity.pdbx_description
1 polymer ?
#
loop_
_entity_poly.entity_id
_entity_poly.type
_entity_poly.pdbx_seq_one_letter_code
_entity_poly.pdbx_strand_id
1 'polypeptide(L)'
;APSFLGTHYIRGVNNASQPWHSSEGRKQYSLKPANPTEEGLASLHSVLFRKQPFLWRAALLYYTVCQAGRLSFCELFRDLGRYVQDAGVRWEYCVRAKRGQADTSLPGCFSKDQVYLEGILQILRHRQTIDFQLLAALGKVGGGRPLAFGSGTALPAET
;
A
#
# COMPACT_ATOMS: atom_id res chain seq x y z
N ALA A 1 -6.81 13.51 15.71
CA ALA A 1 -7.10 12.93 14.38
C ALA A 1 -6.80 11.43 14.44
N PRO A 2 -7.62 10.55 13.83
CA PRO A 2 -7.35 9.12 13.82
C PRO A 2 -6.01 8.88 13.12
N SER A 3 -5.06 8.27 13.82
CA SER A 3 -3.79 7.85 13.26
C SER A 3 -4.00 6.60 12.38
N PHE A 4 -2.98 6.23 11.61
CA PHE A 4 -2.89 4.92 10.95
C PHE A 4 -3.30 3.78 11.90
N LEU A 5 -2.80 3.84 13.15
CA LEU A 5 -3.09 2.88 14.21
C LEU A 5 -4.57 2.84 14.58
N GLY A 6 -5.22 4.00 14.70
CA GLY A 6 -6.66 4.07 15.00
C GLY A 6 -7.53 3.43 13.92
N THR A 7 -7.14 3.59 12.65
CA THR A 7 -7.87 3.00 11.51
C THR A 7 -7.78 1.48 11.52
N HIS A 8 -6.57 0.92 11.66
CA HIS A 8 -6.39 -0.53 11.70
C HIS A 8 -7.01 -1.16 12.95
N TYR A 9 -6.94 -0.50 14.10
CA TYR A 9 -7.51 -1.00 15.36
C TYR A 9 -9.03 -1.13 15.26
N ILE A 10 -9.74 -0.04 14.93
CA ILE A 10 -11.20 -0.03 14.85
C ILE A 10 -11.70 -1.06 13.84
N ARG A 11 -11.08 -1.09 12.65
CA ARG A 11 -11.46 -2.04 11.60
C ARG A 11 -11.13 -3.48 11.98
N GLY A 12 -10.07 -3.70 12.78
CA GLY A 12 -9.73 -4.99 13.34
C GLY A 12 -10.77 -5.50 14.34
N VAL A 13 -11.19 -4.65 15.28
CA VAL A 13 -12.24 -4.96 16.25
C VAL A 13 -13.55 -5.28 15.53
N ASN A 14 -13.98 -4.41 14.61
CA ASN A 14 -15.22 -4.62 13.87
C ASN A 14 -15.18 -5.88 13.00
N ASN A 15 -14.01 -6.20 12.40
CA ASN A 15 -13.83 -7.42 11.64
C ASN A 15 -13.99 -8.67 12.49
N ALA A 16 -13.56 -8.66 13.76
CA ALA A 16 -13.64 -9.82 14.64
C ALA A 16 -15.09 -10.26 14.93
N SER A 17 -16.04 -9.33 14.83
CA SER A 17 -17.47 -9.61 14.98
C SER A 17 -18.14 -10.09 13.69
N GLN A 18 -17.42 -10.18 12.57
CA GLN A 18 -18.00 -10.56 11.28
C GLN A 18 -17.83 -12.05 10.98
N PRO A 19 -18.80 -12.70 10.30
CA PRO A 19 -18.70 -14.11 9.93
C PRO A 19 -17.57 -14.43 8.93
N TRP A 20 -16.98 -13.41 8.30
CA TRP A 20 -15.81 -13.53 7.42
C TRP A 20 -14.49 -13.14 8.08
N HIS A 21 -14.41 -13.12 9.41
CA HIS A 21 -13.18 -12.70 10.09
C HIS A 21 -11.99 -13.66 9.84
N SER A 22 -12.27 -14.95 9.57
CA SER A 22 -11.29 -16.01 9.29
C SER A 22 -10.99 -16.18 7.81
N SER A 23 -9.89 -16.86 7.46
CA SER A 23 -9.55 -17.21 6.07
C SER A 23 -10.64 -18.03 5.39
N GLU A 24 -11.24 -18.97 6.12
CA GLU A 24 -12.31 -19.85 5.65
C GLU A 24 -13.57 -19.03 5.38
N GLY A 25 -13.94 -18.15 6.31
CA GLY A 25 -15.07 -17.24 6.13
C GLY A 25 -14.87 -16.32 4.93
N ARG A 26 -13.70 -15.70 4.78
CA ARG A 26 -13.41 -14.86 3.59
C ARG A 26 -13.56 -15.62 2.28
N LYS A 27 -13.14 -16.89 2.23
CA LYS A 27 -13.33 -17.76 1.06
C LYS A 27 -14.81 -18.06 0.81
N GLN A 28 -15.55 -18.42 1.86
CA GLN A 28 -17.00 -18.70 1.78
C GLN A 28 -17.79 -17.50 1.24
N TYR A 29 -17.46 -16.29 1.68
CA TYR A 29 -18.11 -15.05 1.23
C TYR A 29 -17.45 -14.43 -0.02
N SER A 30 -16.51 -15.13 -0.68
CA SER A 30 -15.82 -14.68 -1.89
C SER A 30 -15.21 -13.27 -1.77
N LEU A 31 -14.68 -12.94 -0.60
CA LEU A 31 -14.16 -11.61 -0.31
C LEU A 31 -12.79 -11.38 -0.93
N LYS A 32 -12.64 -10.21 -1.54
CA LYS A 32 -11.34 -9.74 -2.04
C LYS A 32 -10.37 -9.43 -0.89
N PRO A 33 -9.06 -9.38 -1.19
CA PRO A 33 -8.07 -8.90 -0.23
C PRO A 33 -8.42 -7.50 0.26
N ALA A 34 -8.50 -7.33 1.58
CA ALA A 34 -8.78 -6.02 2.18
C ALA A 34 -7.58 -5.10 2.21
N ASN A 35 -6.37 -5.62 2.00
CA ASN A 35 -5.11 -4.88 2.14
C ASN A 35 -5.13 -3.51 1.40
N PRO A 36 -5.57 -3.41 0.12
CA PRO A 36 -5.66 -2.11 -0.55
C PRO A 36 -6.62 -1.12 0.11
N THR A 37 -7.74 -1.61 0.66
CA THR A 37 -8.73 -0.77 1.35
C THR A 37 -8.20 -0.34 2.72
N GLU A 38 -7.58 -1.24 3.49
CA GLU A 38 -6.97 -0.93 4.78
C GLU A 38 -5.86 0.10 4.66
N GLU A 39 -4.85 -0.18 3.83
CA GLU A 39 -3.68 0.67 3.67
C GLU A 39 -4.05 2.00 3.02
N GLY A 40 -5.01 1.99 2.08
CA GLY A 40 -5.55 3.19 1.46
C GLY A 40 -6.25 4.11 2.47
N LEU A 41 -7.16 3.56 3.29
CA LEU A 41 -7.90 4.35 4.29
C LEU A 41 -6.95 4.91 5.35
N ALA A 42 -6.04 4.08 5.85
CA ALA A 42 -5.08 4.50 6.86
C ALA A 42 -4.12 5.58 6.31
N SER A 43 -3.69 5.45 5.05
CA SER A 43 -2.89 6.46 4.35
C SER A 43 -3.64 7.77 4.16
N LEU A 44 -4.92 7.71 3.77
CA LEU A 44 -5.75 8.90 3.59
C LEU A 44 -5.96 9.63 4.93
N HIS A 45 -6.29 8.91 6.01
CA HIS A 45 -6.45 9.50 7.34
C HIS A 45 -5.17 10.19 7.86
N SER A 46 -4.00 9.72 7.45
CA SER A 46 -2.72 10.33 7.85
C SER A 46 -2.52 11.75 7.32
N VAL A 47 -3.22 12.14 6.26
CA VAL A 47 -3.10 13.45 5.59
C VAL A 47 -4.38 14.28 5.65
N LEU A 48 -5.56 13.66 5.82
CA LEU A 48 -6.88 14.28 5.64
C LEU A 48 -7.08 15.57 6.44
N PHE A 49 -6.53 15.64 7.66
CA PHE A 49 -6.70 16.77 8.58
C PHE A 49 -5.50 17.73 8.61
N ARG A 50 -4.55 17.58 7.68
CA ARG A 50 -3.43 18.53 7.54
C ARG A 50 -3.88 19.75 6.76
N LYS A 51 -3.27 20.91 7.03
CA LYS A 51 -3.50 22.16 6.28
C LYS A 51 -3.34 21.98 4.76
N GLN A 52 -2.38 21.14 4.36
CA GLN A 52 -2.13 20.77 2.97
C GLN A 52 -2.06 19.23 2.88
N PRO A 53 -3.13 18.56 2.42
CA PRO A 53 -3.24 17.10 2.44
C PRO A 53 -2.52 16.44 1.24
N PHE A 54 -1.25 16.80 1.02
CA PHE A 54 -0.48 16.25 -0.10
C PHE A 54 -0.18 14.76 0.08
N LEU A 55 -0.37 13.99 -0.99
CA LEU A 55 -0.06 12.56 -1.06
C LEU A 55 1.42 12.27 -1.37
N TRP A 56 2.32 13.22 -1.13
CA TRP A 56 3.70 13.18 -1.60
C TRP A 56 4.44 11.91 -1.16
N ARG A 57 4.23 11.44 0.08
CA ARG A 57 4.88 10.23 0.60
C ARG A 57 4.44 8.99 -0.17
N ALA A 58 3.12 8.84 -0.37
CA ALA A 58 2.56 7.71 -1.10
C ALA A 58 2.97 7.74 -2.57
N ALA A 59 2.97 8.93 -3.18
CA ALA A 59 3.46 9.14 -4.54
C ALA A 59 4.94 8.77 -4.70
N LEU A 60 5.79 9.22 -3.78
CA LEU A 60 7.22 8.93 -3.82
C LEU A 60 7.50 7.44 -3.58
N LEU A 61 6.78 6.78 -2.67
CA LEU A 61 6.87 5.33 -2.49
C LEU A 61 6.52 4.57 -3.78
N TYR A 62 5.41 4.95 -4.42
CA TYR A 62 4.98 4.36 -5.68
C TYR A 62 6.03 4.53 -6.78
N TYR A 63 6.52 5.76 -6.96
CA TYR A 63 7.59 6.08 -7.91
C TYR A 63 8.85 5.26 -7.63
N THR A 64 9.27 5.19 -6.36
CA THR A 64 10.47 4.45 -5.96
C THR A 64 10.38 2.97 -6.35
N VAL A 65 9.22 2.33 -6.14
CA VAL A 65 9.00 0.94 -6.55
C VAL A 65 9.08 0.80 -8.07
N CYS A 66 8.43 1.69 -8.83
CA CYS A 66 8.46 1.65 -10.29
C CYS A 66 9.89 1.78 -10.85
N GLN A 67 10.70 2.65 -10.25
CA GLN A 67 12.09 2.87 -10.65
C GLN A 67 12.99 1.72 -10.20
N ALA A 68 12.79 1.16 -9.00
CA ALA A 68 13.55 0.01 -8.50
C ALA A 68 13.44 -1.20 -9.43
N GLY A 69 12.29 -1.40 -10.09
CA GLY A 69 12.10 -2.44 -11.08
C GLY A 69 13.00 -2.33 -12.32
N ARG A 70 13.64 -1.17 -12.54
CA ARG A 70 14.49 -0.88 -13.71
C ARG A 70 15.93 -0.51 -13.38
N LEU A 71 16.19 -0.07 -12.14
CA LEU A 71 17.46 0.48 -11.70
C LEU A 71 18.12 -0.44 -10.66
N SER A 72 19.45 -0.42 -10.59
CA SER A 72 20.20 -0.93 -9.43
C SER A 72 19.93 -0.10 -8.17
N PHE A 73 20.35 -0.59 -7.00
CA PHE A 73 20.25 0.18 -5.75
C PHE A 73 20.98 1.52 -5.82
N CYS A 74 22.21 1.54 -6.34
CA CYS A 74 23.02 2.77 -6.43
C CYS A 74 22.41 3.79 -7.40
N GLU A 75 21.88 3.33 -8.53
CA GLU A 75 21.19 4.19 -9.49
C GLU A 75 19.89 4.74 -8.91
N LEU A 76 19.09 3.90 -8.23
CA LEU A 76 17.87 4.33 -7.55
C LEU A 76 18.17 5.39 -6.49
N PHE A 77 19.21 5.19 -5.67
CA PHE A 77 19.64 6.15 -4.65
C PHE A 77 20.02 7.51 -5.25
N ARG A 78 20.67 7.51 -6.41
CA ARG A 78 21.01 8.72 -7.16
C ARG A 78 19.76 9.39 -7.77
N ASP A 79 18.88 8.59 -8.37
CA ASP A 79 17.63 9.04 -9.00
C ASP A 79 16.71 9.74 -8.00
N LEU A 80 16.55 9.17 -6.81
CA LEU A 80 15.75 9.78 -5.73
C LEU A 80 16.32 11.10 -5.21
N GLY A 81 17.59 11.41 -5.48
CA GLY A 81 18.23 12.68 -5.12
C GLY A 81 17.53 13.90 -5.70
N ARG A 82 16.75 13.72 -6.77
CA ARG A 82 15.90 14.74 -7.41
C ARG A 82 14.77 15.24 -6.50
N TYR A 83 14.30 14.39 -5.59
CA TYR A 83 13.12 14.63 -4.76
C TYR A 83 13.43 14.64 -3.26
N VAL A 84 14.44 13.88 -2.84
CA VAL A 84 14.83 13.72 -1.43
C VAL A 84 16.30 14.06 -1.30
N GLN A 85 16.60 15.21 -0.69
CA GLN A 85 17.99 15.64 -0.51
C GLN A 85 18.70 14.84 0.58
N ASP A 86 18.01 14.59 1.69
CA ASP A 86 18.55 13.84 2.81
C ASP A 86 18.92 12.39 2.40
N ALA A 87 20.18 12.04 2.63
CA ALA A 87 20.73 10.75 2.24
C ALA A 87 20.16 9.59 3.06
N GLY A 88 19.89 9.80 4.36
CA GLY A 88 19.31 8.78 5.23
C GLY A 88 17.89 8.43 4.81
N VAL A 89 17.07 9.45 4.52
CA VAL A 89 15.71 9.25 4.00
C VAL A 89 15.76 8.52 2.65
N ARG A 90 16.65 8.92 1.72
CA ARG A 90 16.81 8.21 0.44
C ARG A 90 17.16 6.74 0.61
N TRP A 91 18.08 6.46 1.53
CA TRP A 91 18.49 5.10 1.86
C TRP A 91 17.28 4.25 2.30
N GLU A 92 16.46 4.78 3.22
CA GLU A 92 15.23 4.10 3.67
C GLU A 92 14.28 3.78 2.52
N TYR A 93 14.07 4.71 1.58
CA TYR A 93 13.24 4.46 0.40
C TYR A 93 13.83 3.34 -0.49
N CYS A 94 15.14 3.35 -0.73
CA CYS A 94 15.81 2.33 -1.54
C CYS A 94 15.72 0.95 -0.88
N VAL A 95 16.02 0.85 0.42
CA VAL A 95 15.92 -0.40 1.18
C VAL A 95 14.52 -0.97 1.12
N ARG A 96 13.49 -0.14 1.32
CA ARG A 96 12.08 -0.60 1.25
C ARG A 96 11.73 -1.21 -0.11
N ALA A 97 12.23 -0.61 -1.20
CA ALA A 97 11.94 -1.07 -2.55
C ALA A 97 12.85 -2.23 -3.02
N LYS A 98 14.03 -2.42 -2.41
CA LYS A 98 15.01 -3.45 -2.80
C LYS A 98 15.17 -4.61 -1.80
N ARG A 99 14.52 -4.54 -0.64
CA ARG A 99 14.61 -5.60 0.39
C ARG A 99 14.21 -6.97 -0.14
N GLY A 100 14.93 -7.99 0.31
CA GLY A 100 14.71 -9.38 -0.09
C GLY A 100 15.36 -9.76 -1.42
N GLN A 101 15.98 -8.82 -2.13
CA GLN A 101 16.77 -9.12 -3.34
C GLN A 101 18.18 -9.59 -2.94
N ALA A 102 18.60 -10.73 -3.50
CA ALA A 102 19.92 -11.30 -3.23
C ALA A 102 21.06 -10.44 -3.78
N ASP A 103 20.94 -9.98 -5.03
CA ASP A 103 21.89 -9.08 -5.67
C ASP A 103 21.20 -7.76 -6.03
N THR A 104 21.49 -6.70 -5.26
CA THR A 104 20.88 -5.38 -5.42
C THR A 104 21.52 -4.53 -6.53
N SER A 105 22.57 -5.03 -7.20
CA SER A 105 23.11 -4.42 -8.42
C SER A 105 22.17 -4.60 -9.62
N LEU A 106 21.27 -5.59 -9.56
CA LEU A 106 20.32 -5.89 -10.63
C LEU A 106 18.98 -5.12 -10.47
N PRO A 107 18.24 -4.90 -11.58
CA PRO A 107 16.85 -4.48 -11.52
C PRO A 107 15.99 -5.47 -10.72
N GLY A 108 14.97 -4.95 -10.03
CA GLY A 108 14.12 -5.76 -9.16
C GLY A 108 13.47 -4.91 -8.07
N CYS A 109 12.25 -5.23 -7.67
CA CYS A 109 11.57 -4.46 -6.63
C CYS A 109 10.65 -5.30 -5.75
N PHE A 110 10.53 -4.86 -4.50
CA PHE A 110 9.51 -5.28 -3.55
C PHE A 110 8.36 -4.29 -3.58
N SER A 111 7.28 -4.65 -4.29
CA SER A 111 6.20 -3.73 -4.68
C SER A 111 5.14 -3.43 -3.62
N LYS A 112 5.32 -3.92 -2.39
CA LYS A 112 4.33 -3.79 -1.30
C LYS A 112 3.85 -2.36 -1.09
N ASP A 113 4.74 -1.37 -1.21
CA ASP A 113 4.42 0.02 -0.89
C ASP A 113 3.57 0.74 -1.96
N GLN A 114 3.34 0.14 -3.14
CA GLN A 114 2.44 0.71 -4.15
C GLN A 114 0.99 0.78 -3.65
N VAL A 115 0.62 -0.14 -2.76
CA VAL A 115 -0.74 -0.27 -2.21
C VAL A 115 -1.23 1.00 -1.53
N TYR A 116 -0.33 1.83 -0.97
CA TYR A 116 -0.70 3.06 -0.29
C TYR A 116 -1.34 4.06 -1.25
N LEU A 117 -0.64 4.39 -2.34
CA LEU A 117 -1.16 5.35 -3.32
C LEU A 117 -2.35 4.77 -4.07
N GLU A 118 -2.26 3.51 -4.52
CA GLU A 118 -3.36 2.86 -5.21
C GLU A 118 -4.63 2.82 -4.35
N GLY A 119 -4.50 2.43 -3.08
CA GLY A 119 -5.61 2.40 -2.13
C GLY A 119 -6.23 3.77 -1.93
N ILE A 120 -5.43 4.82 -1.73
CA ILE A 120 -5.92 6.19 -1.63
C ILE A 120 -6.69 6.58 -2.90
N LEU A 121 -6.12 6.36 -4.09
CA LEU A 121 -6.75 6.73 -5.35
C LEU A 121 -8.07 5.98 -5.59
N GLN A 122 -8.17 4.71 -5.18
CA GLN A 122 -9.42 3.96 -5.25
C GLN A 122 -10.49 4.56 -4.32
N ILE A 123 -10.14 4.86 -3.07
CA ILE A 123 -11.07 5.48 -2.13
C ILE A 123 -11.52 6.85 -2.64
N LEU A 124 -10.58 7.69 -3.08
CA LEU A 124 -10.91 9.00 -3.61
C LEU A 124 -11.78 8.89 -4.86
N ARG A 125 -11.50 7.95 -5.78
CA ARG A 125 -12.32 7.72 -6.98
C ARG A 125 -13.77 7.40 -6.63
N HIS A 126 -14.00 6.64 -5.57
CA HIS A 126 -15.33 6.18 -5.14
C HIS A 126 -15.89 6.96 -3.94
N ARG A 127 -15.31 8.10 -3.59
CA ARG A 127 -15.63 8.85 -2.35
C ARG A 127 -17.09 9.28 -2.18
N GLN A 128 -17.83 9.42 -3.29
CA GLN A 128 -19.25 9.78 -3.28
C GLN A 128 -20.18 8.56 -3.18
N THR A 129 -19.66 7.36 -3.48
CA THR A 129 -20.42 6.11 -3.48
C THR A 129 -20.08 5.21 -2.29
N ILE A 130 -18.96 5.47 -1.61
CA ILE A 130 -18.57 4.75 -0.41
C ILE A 130 -19.39 5.27 0.77
N ASP A 131 -20.14 4.39 1.41
CA ASP A 131 -20.63 4.61 2.77
C ASP A 131 -19.48 4.31 3.74
N PHE A 132 -18.87 5.37 4.28
CA PHE A 132 -17.74 5.25 5.21
C PHE A 132 -18.14 4.69 6.58
N GLN A 133 -19.40 4.88 7.02
CA GLN A 133 -19.88 4.34 8.28
C GLN A 133 -20.05 2.82 8.15
N LEU A 134 -20.71 2.38 7.07
CA LEU A 134 -20.84 0.96 6.75
C LEU A 134 -19.47 0.32 6.53
N LEU A 135 -18.58 0.97 5.76
CA LEU A 135 -17.23 0.46 5.54
C LEU A 135 -16.48 0.26 6.85
N ALA A 136 -16.59 1.19 7.80
CA ALA A 136 -15.99 1.05 9.13
C ALA A 136 -16.62 -0.11 9.91
N ALA A 137 -17.95 -0.24 9.90
CA ALA A 137 -18.70 -1.28 10.61
C ALA A 137 -18.39 -2.71 10.09
N LEU A 138 -18.20 -2.87 8.78
CA LEU A 138 -17.88 -4.17 8.16
C LEU A 138 -16.44 -4.65 8.43
N GLY A 139 -15.58 -3.82 9.01
CA GLY A 139 -14.18 -4.19 9.26
C GLY A 139 -13.40 -4.44 7.97
N LYS A 140 -12.57 -5.48 7.92
CA LYS A 140 -11.54 -5.70 6.89
C LYS A 140 -12.09 -6.34 5.60
N VAL A 141 -12.85 -5.55 4.84
CA VAL A 141 -13.40 -5.89 3.51
C VAL A 141 -12.67 -5.15 2.38
N GLY A 142 -12.68 -5.71 1.16
CA GLY A 142 -12.07 -5.10 -0.04
C GLY A 142 -13.10 -4.69 -1.10
N GLY A 143 -12.87 -3.55 -1.79
CA GLY A 143 -13.71 -3.09 -2.91
C GLY A 143 -13.36 -3.71 -4.28
N GLY A 144 -14.27 -3.67 -5.26
CA GLY A 144 -14.01 -4.04 -6.68
C GLY A 144 -14.02 -2.81 -7.61
N ARG A 145 -13.33 -2.72 -8.76
CA ARG A 145 -12.68 -3.68 -9.71
C ARG A 145 -11.15 -3.85 -9.54
N PRO A 146 -10.54 -4.92 -10.10
CA PRO A 146 -9.09 -5.04 -10.19
C PRO A 146 -8.52 -4.04 -11.20
N LEU A 147 -7.48 -3.30 -10.81
CA LEU A 147 -6.52 -2.79 -11.77
C LEU A 147 -5.47 -3.89 -11.92
N ALA A 148 -5.52 -4.62 -13.04
CA ALA A 148 -4.41 -5.47 -13.43
C ALA A 148 -3.24 -4.55 -13.82
N PHE A 149 -2.23 -4.46 -12.96
CA PHE A 149 -0.90 -4.04 -13.37
C PHE A 149 0.08 -5.13 -12.96
N GLY A 150 0.77 -5.64 -13.99
CA GLY A 150 1.78 -6.69 -14.03
C GLY A 150 2.19 -7.34 -12.71
N SER A 151 1.81 -8.59 -12.54
CA SER A 151 2.63 -9.58 -11.84
C SER A 151 4.01 -9.62 -12.52
N GLY A 152 4.97 -8.87 -11.99
CA GLY A 152 6.38 -9.22 -12.16
C GLY A 152 6.55 -10.61 -11.57
N THR A 153 6.97 -11.54 -12.41
CA THR A 153 7.24 -12.95 -12.13
C THR A 153 7.93 -13.14 -10.78
N ALA A 154 7.19 -13.62 -9.79
CA ALA A 154 7.78 -14.35 -8.67
C ALA A 154 8.32 -15.66 -9.27
N LEU A 155 9.64 -15.81 -9.29
CA LEU A 155 10.27 -17.10 -9.56
C LEU A 155 9.72 -18.14 -8.57
N PRO A 156 9.41 -19.37 -9.01
CA PRO A 156 9.01 -20.43 -8.11
C PRO A 156 10.17 -20.76 -7.17
N ALA A 157 9.88 -20.88 -5.88
CA ALA A 157 10.77 -21.57 -4.97
C ALA A 157 10.77 -23.05 -5.38
N GLU A 158 11.86 -23.52 -5.97
CA GLU A 158 12.10 -24.94 -6.20
C GLU A 158 12.51 -25.60 -4.87
N THR A 159 11.73 -26.65 -4.54
CA THR A 159 11.97 -27.79 -3.65
C THR A 159 12.63 -27.59 -2.29
#